data_AF-A0A505DL72-F1
#
_entry.id   AF-A0A505DL72-F1
#
_cell.length_a   1.000
_cell.length_b   1.000
_cell.length_c   1.000
_cell.angle_alpha   90.00
_cell.angle_beta   90.00
_cell.angle_gamma   90.00
#
_symmetry.space_group_name_H-M   'P 1'
#
loop_
_entity.id
_entity.type
_entity.pdbx_description
1 polymer ?
#
loop_
_entity_poly.entity_id
_entity_poly.type
_entity_poly.pdbx_seq_one_letter_code
_entity_poly.pdbx_strand_id
1 'polypeptide(L)'
;MAGESEAYGVLTDDRAWAARAQLTEALCEVAELEHSLCLQYLYAAFSLKTRPDEGGLDEVQAELVREWKGQLLLLAREEMLHLGLVLNLLASVGGAAYLRRPNFPQPERYYPLGTVAALEPFSATSLERFLSYELPSALLRAQPSDDETGEDLRLTVGQLYDRIRHIITTVEEKDLFIGSELRQVDTAAVIDPEGVFDDDVTVGYGVEPFVINNRASALRAVDLIVEQGEGATEDEEDSHYNRLLRIKAQLTAEVEEATRSGRPFEPARPMLDNPVVRLAADAEGATVIREPLAREAAELFDAGYSLLVLMLLRFYSRVDESPAEQKRIQRIAFFPLMTMFTRPLGEILSELPALTGNPSVTAGPPFEFQRGLALIPERDVAHRVFAERLADLAGRARRFADHMNAAPVPPRLRHRAELMAKDVERMCRSFVEDEIGIRP
;
A
#
# COMPACT_ATOMS: atom_id res chain seq x y z
N MET A 1 -48.76 3.66 -31.73
CA MET A 1 -48.28 4.19 -30.44
C MET A 1 -46.79 3.89 -30.37
N ALA A 2 -46.00 4.85 -30.85
CA ALA A 2 -44.56 4.87 -30.68
C ALA A 2 -44.31 5.42 -29.27
N GLY A 3 -43.78 4.59 -28.38
CA GLY A 3 -43.38 4.97 -27.04
C GLY A 3 -41.86 5.18 -27.01
N GLU A 4 -41.49 6.44 -26.83
CA GLU A 4 -40.20 7.02 -26.41
C GLU A 4 -39.11 6.02 -25.99
N SER A 5 -38.19 5.79 -26.92
CA SER A 5 -36.80 5.39 -26.66
C SER A 5 -35.95 6.66 -26.51
N GLU A 6 -36.27 7.50 -25.53
CA GLU A 6 -35.49 8.71 -25.17
C GLU A 6 -34.49 8.45 -24.01
N ALA A 7 -34.42 7.24 -23.45
CA ALA A 7 -33.64 6.96 -22.24
C ALA A 7 -32.11 6.86 -22.43
N TYR A 8 -31.63 6.77 -23.68
CA TYR A 8 -30.22 6.89 -24.02
C TYR A 8 -30.12 7.92 -25.13
N GLY A 9 -30.29 9.20 -24.78
CA GLY A 9 -29.93 10.30 -25.66
C GLY A 9 -28.58 9.98 -26.30
N VAL A 10 -28.52 10.10 -27.62
CA VAL A 10 -27.29 10.00 -28.42
C VAL A 10 -26.14 10.60 -27.61
N LEU A 11 -25.02 9.88 -27.46
CA LEU A 11 -23.79 10.37 -26.80
C LEU A 11 -23.33 11.63 -27.56
N THR A 12 -23.89 12.79 -27.23
CA THR A 12 -23.79 14.01 -28.06
C THR A 12 -22.48 14.76 -27.85
N ASP A 13 -21.56 14.24 -27.05
CA ASP A 13 -20.20 14.76 -26.96
C ASP A 13 -19.19 13.60 -26.79
N ASP A 14 -18.79 12.99 -27.90
CA ASP A 14 -17.76 11.94 -27.97
C ASP A 14 -16.49 12.31 -27.20
N ARG A 15 -16.20 13.62 -27.06
CA ARG A 15 -15.03 14.14 -26.35
C ARG A 15 -15.12 13.96 -24.85
N ALA A 16 -16.29 14.20 -24.24
CA ALA A 16 -16.46 14.07 -22.79
C ALA A 16 -16.39 12.61 -22.33
N TRP A 17 -16.98 11.69 -23.11
CA TRP A 17 -16.84 10.26 -22.86
C TRP A 17 -15.39 9.79 -23.00
N ALA A 18 -14.71 10.16 -24.09
CA ALA A 18 -13.32 9.78 -24.32
C ALA A 18 -12.39 10.29 -23.22
N ALA A 19 -12.59 11.53 -22.77
CA ALA A 19 -11.81 12.10 -21.68
C ALA A 19 -12.05 11.39 -20.33
N ARG A 20 -13.30 11.02 -19.99
CA ARG A 20 -13.57 10.21 -18.79
C ARG A 20 -12.92 8.83 -18.85
N ALA A 21 -12.94 8.18 -20.01
CA ALA A 21 -12.30 6.89 -20.20
C ALA A 21 -10.77 6.99 -20.00
N GLN A 22 -10.14 7.99 -20.61
CA GLN A 22 -8.71 8.28 -20.43
C GLN A 22 -8.36 8.63 -18.98
N LEU A 23 -9.21 9.42 -18.31
CA LEU A 23 -9.01 9.75 -16.89
C LEU A 23 -9.12 8.51 -16.01
N THR A 24 -10.09 7.63 -16.27
CA THR A 24 -10.26 6.38 -15.52
C THR A 24 -9.04 5.47 -15.69
N GLU A 25 -8.53 5.35 -16.91
CA GLU A 25 -7.31 4.59 -17.20
C GLU A 25 -6.09 5.16 -16.47
N ALA A 26 -5.88 6.48 -16.56
CA ALA A 26 -4.78 7.15 -15.86
C ALA A 26 -4.89 7.04 -14.33
N LEU A 27 -6.11 7.10 -13.79
CA LEU A 27 -6.36 6.92 -12.35
C LEU A 27 -6.12 5.46 -11.92
N CYS A 28 -6.47 4.48 -12.75
CA CYS A 28 -6.10 3.09 -12.49
C CYS A 28 -4.59 2.90 -12.49
N GLU A 29 -3.88 3.48 -13.46
CA GLU A 29 -2.41 3.44 -13.55
C GLU A 29 -1.76 3.98 -12.26
N VAL A 30 -2.14 5.18 -11.81
CA VAL A 30 -1.58 5.74 -10.57
C VAL A 30 -2.06 4.96 -9.34
N ALA A 31 -3.27 4.39 -9.30
CA ALA A 31 -3.70 3.53 -8.20
C ALA A 31 -2.81 2.27 -8.05
N GLU A 32 -2.37 1.66 -9.16
CA GLU A 32 -1.40 0.55 -9.10
C GLU A 32 -0.05 1.00 -8.55
N LEU A 33 0.37 2.22 -8.93
CA LEU A 33 1.63 2.81 -8.53
C LEU A 33 1.65 3.16 -7.03
N GLU A 34 0.68 3.94 -6.54
CA GLU A 34 0.53 4.30 -5.12
C GLU A 34 0.52 3.04 -4.23
N HIS A 35 -0.26 2.04 -4.64
CA HIS A 35 -0.29 0.77 -3.92
C HIS A 35 1.07 0.08 -3.99
N SER A 36 1.74 0.04 -5.14
CA SER A 36 3.03 -0.63 -5.27
C SER A 36 4.14 0.08 -4.46
N LEU A 37 4.15 1.41 -4.39
CA LEU A 37 5.09 2.19 -3.57
C LEU A 37 4.88 1.93 -2.08
N CYS A 38 3.63 1.94 -1.62
CA CYS A 38 3.28 1.56 -0.24
C CYS A 38 3.92 0.23 0.18
N LEU A 39 3.76 -0.81 -0.64
CA LEU A 39 4.27 -2.15 -0.32
C LEU A 39 5.79 -2.22 -0.32
N GLN A 40 6.45 -1.49 -1.22
CA GLN A 40 7.91 -1.40 -1.26
C GLN A 40 8.47 -0.72 0.00
N TYR A 41 7.85 0.38 0.45
CA TYR A 41 8.22 1.05 1.70
C TYR A 41 8.00 0.16 2.93
N LEU A 42 6.87 -0.55 3.01
CA LEU A 42 6.62 -1.53 4.08
C LEU A 42 7.69 -2.62 4.09
N TYR A 43 8.03 -3.16 2.93
CA TYR A 43 9.01 -4.23 2.80
C TYR A 43 10.40 -3.79 3.29
N ALA A 44 10.89 -2.64 2.81
CA ALA A 44 12.14 -2.06 3.27
C ALA A 44 12.10 -1.76 4.79
N ALA A 45 11.01 -1.20 5.30
CA ALA A 45 10.84 -0.92 6.73
C ALA A 45 10.86 -2.18 7.61
N PHE A 46 10.29 -3.30 7.13
CA PHE A 46 10.32 -4.57 7.87
C PHE A 46 11.71 -5.21 7.91
N SER A 47 12.56 -4.93 6.93
CA SER A 47 13.94 -5.40 6.90
C SER A 47 14.82 -4.69 7.95
N LEU A 48 14.52 -3.43 8.31
CA LEU A 48 15.35 -2.66 9.23
C LEU A 48 15.44 -3.29 10.63
N LYS A 49 16.67 -3.40 11.14
CA LYS A 49 16.96 -3.85 12.51
C LYS A 49 16.37 -2.85 13.50
N THR A 50 15.92 -3.34 14.63
CA THR A 50 15.31 -2.50 15.68
C THR A 50 15.97 -2.69 17.02
N ARG A 51 16.92 -3.61 17.14
CA ARG A 51 17.55 -3.92 18.41
C ARG A 51 19.07 -4.07 18.21
N PRO A 52 19.88 -3.49 19.10
CA PRO A 52 21.34 -3.68 19.10
C PRO A 52 21.75 -5.16 19.23
N ASP A 53 20.92 -5.99 19.89
CA ASP A 53 21.17 -7.42 20.09
C ASP A 53 21.15 -8.25 18.78
N GLU A 54 20.70 -7.66 17.67
CA GLU A 54 20.76 -8.24 16.33
C GLU A 54 22.17 -8.16 15.71
N GLY A 55 23.06 -7.36 16.29
CA GLY A 55 24.42 -7.15 15.80
C GLY A 55 24.50 -6.22 14.58
N GLY A 56 25.72 -5.72 14.31
CA GLY A 56 25.99 -4.82 13.19
C GLY A 56 25.52 -3.38 13.39
N LEU A 57 25.06 -3.01 14.60
CA LEU A 57 24.72 -1.65 15.01
C LEU A 57 25.14 -1.44 16.47
N ASP A 58 25.59 -0.24 16.82
CA ASP A 58 25.64 0.21 18.21
C ASP A 58 24.29 0.80 18.67
N GLU A 59 24.21 1.23 19.94
CA GLU A 59 22.98 1.78 20.53
C GLU A 59 22.50 3.07 19.82
N VAL A 60 23.43 3.94 19.40
CA VAL A 60 23.08 5.20 18.73
C VAL A 60 22.60 4.92 17.31
N GLN A 61 23.31 4.05 16.61
CA GLN A 61 22.93 3.58 15.28
C GLN A 61 21.59 2.85 15.31
N ALA A 62 21.28 2.09 16.37
CA ALA A 62 20.00 1.42 16.51
C ALA A 62 18.83 2.42 16.63
N GLU A 63 18.99 3.54 17.34
CA GLU A 63 17.95 4.58 17.38
C GLU A 63 17.80 5.28 16.02
N LEU A 64 18.92 5.61 15.36
CA LEU A 64 18.89 6.19 14.01
C LEU A 64 18.15 5.28 13.02
N VAL A 65 18.44 3.99 13.04
CA VAL A 65 17.77 3.01 12.17
C VAL A 65 16.29 2.84 12.53
N ARG A 66 15.91 2.96 13.81
CA ARG A 66 14.49 2.99 14.21
C ARG A 66 13.78 4.24 13.69
N GLU A 67 14.45 5.38 13.66
CA GLU A 67 13.93 6.60 13.06
C GLU A 67 13.68 6.40 11.56
N TRP A 68 14.65 5.86 10.81
CA TRP A 68 14.47 5.52 9.40
C TRP A 68 13.30 4.57 9.18
N LYS A 69 13.17 3.54 10.03
CA LYS A 69 12.02 2.64 9.99
C LYS A 69 10.71 3.38 10.22
N GLY A 70 10.66 4.30 11.17
CA GLY A 70 9.49 5.16 11.42
C GLY A 70 9.13 6.00 10.20
N GLN A 71 10.12 6.61 9.54
CA GLN A 71 9.93 7.40 8.33
C GLN A 71 9.41 6.55 7.17
N LEU A 72 9.99 5.38 6.89
CA LEU A 72 9.50 4.50 5.81
C LEU A 72 8.07 3.97 6.08
N LEU A 73 7.73 3.69 7.34
CA LEU A 73 6.36 3.31 7.71
C LEU A 73 5.37 4.48 7.55
N LEU A 74 5.83 5.72 7.74
CA LEU A 74 5.03 6.92 7.50
C LEU A 74 4.80 7.13 6.01
N LEU A 75 5.85 7.03 5.18
CA LEU A 75 5.73 7.08 3.71
C LEU A 75 4.73 6.03 3.22
N ALA A 76 4.88 4.77 3.66
CA ALA A 76 3.94 3.71 3.30
C ALA A 76 2.48 4.04 3.65
N ARG A 77 2.26 4.78 4.74
CA ARG A 77 0.92 5.22 5.14
C ARG A 77 0.43 6.38 4.27
N GLU A 78 1.28 7.36 3.97
CA GLU A 78 0.97 8.48 3.07
C GLU A 78 0.55 7.93 1.69
N GLU A 79 1.27 6.94 1.14
CA GLU A 79 0.87 6.29 -0.13
C GLU A 79 -0.49 5.57 -0.07
N MET A 80 -0.87 5.03 1.10
CA MET A 80 -2.20 4.44 1.27
C MET A 80 -3.30 5.50 1.27
N LEU A 81 -2.99 6.71 1.75
CA LEU A 81 -3.92 7.84 1.74
C LEU A 81 -4.02 8.45 0.34
N HIS A 82 -2.90 8.51 -0.41
CA HIS A 82 -2.89 8.84 -1.83
C HIS A 82 -3.78 7.88 -2.63
N LEU A 83 -3.59 6.57 -2.43
CA LEU A 83 -4.47 5.55 -3.02
C LEU A 83 -5.94 5.78 -2.65
N GLY A 84 -6.24 6.14 -1.40
CA GLY A 84 -7.60 6.49 -0.98
C GLY A 84 -8.20 7.67 -1.75
N LEU A 85 -7.41 8.73 -1.97
CA LEU A 85 -7.80 9.90 -2.78
C LEU A 85 -7.98 9.53 -4.26
N VAL A 86 -7.11 8.69 -4.82
CA VAL A 86 -7.25 8.17 -6.19
C VAL A 86 -8.54 7.35 -6.34
N LEU A 87 -8.89 6.52 -5.35
CA LEU A 87 -10.15 5.79 -5.34
C LEU A 87 -11.36 6.72 -5.24
N ASN A 88 -11.27 7.82 -4.46
CA ASN A 88 -12.31 8.86 -4.44
C ASN A 88 -12.43 9.56 -5.81
N LEU A 89 -11.31 9.88 -6.48
CA LEU A 89 -11.28 10.43 -7.83
C LEU A 89 -11.98 9.47 -8.81
N LEU A 90 -11.62 8.18 -8.82
CA LEU A 90 -12.29 7.15 -9.63
C LEU A 90 -13.79 7.13 -9.35
N ALA A 91 -14.18 7.07 -8.08
CA ALA A 91 -15.58 7.04 -7.69
C ALA A 91 -16.35 8.28 -8.15
N SER A 92 -15.72 9.47 -8.12
CA SER A 92 -16.30 10.76 -8.53
C SER A 92 -16.57 10.89 -10.02
N VAL A 93 -15.78 10.22 -10.87
CA VAL A 93 -15.94 10.25 -12.34
C VAL A 93 -16.68 9.03 -12.90
N GLY A 94 -17.23 8.20 -12.01
CA GLY A 94 -18.00 7.01 -12.36
C GLY A 94 -17.17 5.72 -12.52
N GLY A 95 -15.86 5.78 -12.30
CA GLY A 95 -14.98 4.62 -12.26
C GLY A 95 -15.29 3.67 -11.09
N ALA A 96 -14.86 2.41 -11.20
CA ALA A 96 -14.92 1.43 -10.12
C ALA A 96 -13.66 1.51 -9.26
N ALA A 97 -13.75 1.09 -7.99
CA ALA A 97 -12.58 0.98 -7.14
C ALA A 97 -11.56 0.02 -7.75
N TYR A 98 -10.30 0.44 -7.83
CA TYR A 98 -9.23 -0.29 -8.51
C TYR A 98 -8.05 -0.52 -7.56
N LEU A 99 -8.02 -1.71 -6.96
CA LEU A 99 -7.01 -2.15 -5.99
C LEU A 99 -6.18 -3.34 -6.48
N ARG A 100 -6.31 -3.65 -7.78
CA ARG A 100 -5.54 -4.72 -8.42
C ARG A 100 -4.21 -4.16 -8.88
N ARG A 101 -3.18 -4.99 -8.89
CA ARG A 101 -1.86 -4.73 -9.46
C ARG A 101 -1.21 -6.06 -9.89
N PRO A 102 -0.14 -6.07 -10.69
CA PRO A 102 0.66 -7.27 -10.91
C PRO A 102 1.52 -7.62 -9.69
N ASN A 103 1.69 -8.91 -9.39
CA ASN A 103 2.60 -9.33 -8.33
C ASN A 103 4.05 -8.90 -8.63
N PHE A 104 4.85 -8.75 -7.57
CA PHE A 104 6.27 -8.41 -7.69
C PHE A 104 7.11 -9.62 -8.13
N PRO A 105 8.25 -9.40 -8.82
CA PRO A 105 8.72 -8.11 -9.32
C PRO A 105 7.96 -7.67 -10.58
N GLN A 106 7.84 -6.36 -10.77
CA GLN A 106 7.25 -5.76 -11.96
C GLN A 106 8.38 -5.23 -12.86
N PRO A 107 8.42 -5.61 -14.15
CA PRO A 107 9.50 -5.20 -15.04
C PRO A 107 9.44 -3.69 -15.31
N GLU A 108 10.59 -3.11 -15.64
CA GLU A 108 10.75 -1.66 -15.89
C GLU A 108 9.75 -1.10 -16.91
N ARG A 109 9.43 -1.87 -17.95
CA ARG A 109 8.46 -1.51 -18.98
C ARG A 109 7.00 -1.42 -18.51
N TYR A 110 6.71 -1.80 -17.26
CA TYR A 110 5.34 -1.83 -16.76
C TYR A 110 4.79 -0.42 -16.49
N TYR A 111 5.64 0.48 -15.99
CA TYR A 111 5.33 1.91 -15.86
C TYR A 111 6.35 2.74 -16.62
N PRO A 112 5.98 3.92 -17.15
CA PRO A 112 6.91 4.79 -17.88
C PRO A 112 7.88 5.53 -16.95
N LEU A 113 8.38 4.90 -15.88
CA LEU A 113 9.22 5.53 -14.85
C LEU A 113 10.70 5.17 -14.99
N GLY A 114 11.05 4.27 -15.92
CA GLY A 114 12.43 3.83 -16.16
C GLY A 114 13.06 3.15 -14.94
N THR A 115 12.26 2.38 -14.18
CA THR A 115 12.74 1.58 -13.06
C THR A 115 11.82 0.40 -12.76
N VAL A 116 12.38 -0.69 -12.22
CA VAL A 116 11.64 -1.90 -11.81
C VAL A 116 10.92 -1.67 -10.47
N ALA A 117 9.71 -2.20 -10.30
CA ALA A 117 9.09 -2.26 -8.97
C ALA A 117 9.42 -3.62 -8.31
N ALA A 118 10.08 -3.60 -7.16
CA ALA A 118 10.62 -4.81 -6.53
C ALA A 118 10.50 -4.74 -5.00
N LEU A 119 10.27 -5.89 -4.37
CA LEU A 119 10.34 -6.04 -2.92
C LEU A 119 11.78 -6.33 -2.51
N GLU A 120 12.50 -5.30 -2.07
CA GLU A 120 13.90 -5.39 -1.67
C GLU A 120 14.10 -4.87 -0.24
N PRO A 121 14.98 -5.49 0.57
CA PRO A 121 15.34 -4.95 1.87
C PRO A 121 15.97 -3.57 1.73
N PHE A 122 15.94 -2.82 2.84
CA PHE A 122 16.56 -1.52 2.92
C PHE A 122 18.06 -1.61 2.61
N SER A 123 18.46 -0.89 1.57
CA SER A 123 19.83 -0.79 1.10
C SER A 123 20.03 0.56 0.40
N ALA A 124 21.28 0.90 0.07
CA ALA A 124 21.54 2.05 -0.79
C ALA A 124 20.79 1.91 -2.13
N THR A 125 20.75 0.71 -2.71
CA THR A 125 20.06 0.44 -3.98
C THR A 125 18.56 0.66 -3.90
N SER A 126 17.88 0.12 -2.86
CA SER A 126 16.44 0.34 -2.70
C SER A 126 16.12 1.81 -2.45
N LEU A 127 17.00 2.53 -1.72
CA LEU A 127 16.82 3.94 -1.43
C LEU A 127 16.99 4.83 -2.67
N GLU A 128 17.97 4.55 -3.54
CA GLU A 128 18.10 5.22 -4.83
C GLU A 128 16.86 5.00 -5.71
N ARG A 129 16.28 3.80 -5.66
CA ARG A 129 15.04 3.52 -6.37
C ARG A 129 13.87 4.34 -5.84
N PHE A 130 13.72 4.45 -4.52
CA PHE A 130 12.70 5.31 -3.91
C PHE A 130 12.87 6.77 -4.31
N LEU A 131 14.09 7.30 -4.26
CA LEU A 131 14.39 8.65 -4.76
C LEU A 131 14.07 8.82 -6.24
N SER A 132 14.22 7.76 -7.04
CA SER A 132 13.89 7.80 -8.47
C SER A 132 12.38 7.87 -8.73
N TYR A 133 11.55 7.34 -7.82
CA TYR A 133 10.10 7.44 -7.86
C TYR A 133 9.62 8.81 -7.40
N GLU A 134 10.16 9.29 -6.27
CA GLU A 134 9.77 10.57 -5.68
C GLU A 134 10.45 11.78 -6.34
N LEU A 135 11.18 11.58 -7.45
CA LEU A 135 11.97 12.63 -8.08
C LEU A 135 11.08 13.80 -8.53
N PRO A 136 11.31 15.03 -8.04
CA PRO A 136 10.53 16.18 -8.44
C PRO A 136 10.62 16.45 -9.94
N SER A 137 9.46 16.66 -10.56
CA SER A 137 9.31 16.90 -12.00
C SER A 137 10.13 18.10 -12.47
N ALA A 138 10.33 19.09 -11.61
CA ALA A 138 11.15 20.28 -11.87
C ALA A 138 12.64 19.95 -12.09
N LEU A 139 13.17 18.94 -11.40
CA LEU A 139 14.58 18.54 -11.51
C LEU A 139 14.87 17.78 -12.82
N LEU A 140 13.89 17.02 -13.32
CA LEU A 140 14.04 16.32 -14.61
C LEU A 140 13.99 17.32 -15.79
N ARG A 141 13.10 18.32 -15.74
CA ARG A 141 12.98 19.39 -16.76
C ARG A 141 14.25 20.26 -16.86
N ALA A 142 15.07 20.32 -15.82
CA ALA A 142 16.31 21.07 -15.80
C ALA A 142 17.50 20.35 -16.48
N GLN A 143 17.39 19.05 -16.76
CA GLN A 143 18.42 18.33 -17.50
C GLN A 143 18.23 18.53 -19.02
N PRO A 144 19.27 18.89 -19.78
CA PRO A 144 19.17 19.00 -21.23
C PRO A 144 18.81 17.64 -21.84
N SER A 145 17.77 17.61 -22.67
CA SER A 145 17.34 16.41 -23.38
C SER A 145 18.35 16.09 -24.49
N ASP A 146 19.26 15.14 -24.25
CA ASP A 146 20.22 14.68 -25.25
C ASP A 146 19.62 13.66 -26.25
N ASP A 147 18.34 13.27 -26.10
CA ASP A 147 17.68 12.28 -26.97
C ASP A 147 16.76 12.91 -28.03
N GLU A 148 17.24 12.96 -29.27
CA GLU A 148 16.44 13.18 -30.50
C GLU A 148 15.84 11.87 -31.07
N THR A 149 16.06 10.73 -30.41
CA THR A 149 15.47 9.45 -30.79
C THR A 149 14.26 9.15 -29.90
N GLY A 150 13.10 8.90 -30.50
CA GLY A 150 11.84 8.60 -29.80
C GLY A 150 11.83 7.26 -29.06
N GLU A 151 12.75 7.07 -28.13
CA GLU A 151 12.72 6.02 -27.10
C GLU A 151 11.87 6.49 -25.90
N ASP A 152 11.26 5.53 -25.20
CA ASP A 152 10.27 5.73 -24.13
C ASP A 152 10.66 6.86 -23.17
N LEU A 153 9.94 7.98 -23.24
CA LEU A 153 10.16 9.12 -22.36
C LEU A 153 9.95 8.67 -20.91
N ARG A 154 11.03 8.60 -20.14
CA ARG A 154 10.98 8.43 -18.69
C ARG A 154 10.18 9.59 -18.08
N LEU A 155 9.08 9.26 -17.42
CA LEU A 155 8.21 10.18 -16.69
C LEU A 155 8.50 10.14 -15.18
N THR A 156 8.15 11.22 -14.50
CA THR A 156 8.01 11.27 -13.03
C THR A 156 6.57 10.98 -12.61
N VAL A 157 6.36 10.70 -11.32
CA VAL A 157 5.02 10.54 -10.74
C VAL A 157 4.20 11.81 -10.91
N GLY A 158 4.77 12.99 -10.64
CA GLY A 158 4.10 14.27 -10.85
C GLY A 158 3.71 14.52 -12.31
N GLN A 159 4.49 14.04 -13.28
CA GLN A 159 4.10 14.11 -14.70
C GLN A 159 2.90 13.21 -15.04
N LEU A 160 2.72 12.08 -14.35
CA LEU A 160 1.50 11.26 -14.46
C LEU A 160 0.29 12.02 -13.90
N TYR A 161 0.45 12.68 -12.76
CA TYR A 161 -0.58 13.53 -12.17
C TYR A 161 -0.87 14.81 -12.99
N ASP A 162 0.13 15.39 -13.67
CA ASP A 162 -0.07 16.49 -14.62
C ASP A 162 -1.00 16.07 -15.79
N ARG A 163 -0.88 14.82 -16.27
CA ARG A 163 -1.81 14.27 -17.29
C ARG A 163 -3.23 14.19 -16.75
N ILE A 164 -3.41 13.70 -15.53
CA ILE A 164 -4.70 13.64 -14.84
C ILE A 164 -5.29 15.05 -14.68
N ARG A 165 -4.48 16.01 -14.23
CA ARG A 165 -4.85 17.42 -14.08
C ARG A 165 -5.33 18.03 -15.41
N HIS A 166 -4.62 17.75 -16.50
CA HIS A 166 -4.99 18.23 -17.82
C HIS A 166 -6.36 17.71 -18.26
N ILE A 167 -6.67 16.45 -18.01
CA ILE A 167 -7.98 15.89 -18.35
C ILE A 167 -9.09 16.53 -17.49
N ILE A 168 -8.85 16.70 -16.18
CA ILE A 168 -9.81 17.33 -15.24
C ILE A 168 -10.16 18.78 -15.64
N THR A 169 -9.22 19.51 -16.22
CA THR A 169 -9.39 20.92 -16.59
C THR A 169 -9.99 21.15 -17.97
N THR A 170 -9.99 20.13 -18.84
CA THR A 170 -10.43 20.25 -20.25
C THR A 170 -11.86 19.81 -20.50
N VAL A 171 -12.51 19.15 -19.55
CA VAL A 171 -13.90 18.67 -19.63
C VAL A 171 -14.81 19.50 -18.73
N GLU A 172 -16.02 19.80 -19.18
CA GLU A 172 -17.05 20.45 -18.37
C GLU A 172 -17.42 19.61 -17.13
N GLU A 173 -17.55 20.25 -15.96
CA GLU A 173 -17.69 19.53 -14.67
C GLU A 173 -18.90 18.61 -14.63
N LYS A 174 -20.04 19.06 -15.17
CA LYS A 174 -21.29 18.30 -15.21
C LYS A 174 -21.16 16.98 -15.98
N ASP A 175 -20.24 16.94 -16.94
CA ASP A 175 -19.99 15.77 -17.78
C ASP A 175 -18.86 14.91 -17.22
N LEU A 176 -17.98 15.47 -16.38
CA LEU A 176 -16.89 14.75 -15.74
C LEU A 176 -17.32 14.02 -14.46
N PHE A 177 -18.00 14.73 -13.55
CA PHE A 177 -18.34 14.24 -12.21
C PHE A 177 -19.73 13.60 -12.18
N ILE A 178 -19.80 12.35 -12.65
CA ILE A 178 -21.05 11.55 -12.72
C ILE A 178 -21.15 10.51 -11.58
N GLY A 179 -20.18 10.52 -10.67
CA GLY A 179 -19.99 9.56 -9.60
C GLY A 179 -20.91 9.73 -8.40
N SER A 180 -20.81 8.79 -7.45
CA SER A 180 -21.54 8.83 -6.19
C SER A 180 -20.58 9.05 -5.02
N GLU A 181 -20.94 9.97 -4.13
CA GLU A 181 -20.22 10.20 -2.87
C GLU A 181 -20.29 8.99 -1.92
N LEU A 182 -21.26 8.09 -2.08
CA LEU A 182 -21.37 6.87 -1.27
C LEU A 182 -20.17 5.92 -1.41
N ARG A 183 -19.44 6.03 -2.53
CA ARG A 183 -18.24 5.23 -2.84
C ARG A 183 -16.94 5.97 -2.49
N GLN A 184 -17.05 7.09 -1.79
CA GLN A 184 -15.92 7.92 -1.37
C GLN A 184 -15.75 7.87 0.14
N VAL A 185 -14.54 8.17 0.59
CA VAL A 185 -14.11 8.09 1.99
C VAL A 185 -13.60 9.46 2.44
N ASP A 186 -13.99 9.88 3.64
CA ASP A 186 -13.49 11.10 4.28
C ASP A 186 -12.58 10.79 5.49
N THR A 187 -11.98 11.84 6.07
CA THR A 187 -11.10 11.78 7.26
C THR A 187 -11.72 10.98 8.40
N ALA A 188 -12.98 11.28 8.72
CA ALA A 188 -13.68 10.67 9.85
C ALA A 188 -13.75 9.15 9.69
N ALA A 189 -13.93 8.68 8.46
CA ALA A 189 -13.89 7.26 8.15
C ALA A 189 -12.49 6.59 8.26
N VAL A 190 -11.40 7.35 8.36
CA VAL A 190 -10.05 6.76 8.51
C VAL A 190 -9.57 6.83 9.96
N ILE A 191 -9.87 7.94 10.62
CA ILE A 191 -9.21 8.36 11.86
C ILE A 191 -10.09 8.14 13.09
N ASP A 192 -11.41 8.27 12.93
CA ASP A 192 -12.38 8.10 14.02
C ASP A 192 -13.57 7.24 13.61
N PRO A 193 -13.36 5.93 13.37
CA PRO A 193 -14.47 5.03 13.05
C PRO A 193 -15.53 4.99 14.16
N GLU A 194 -15.21 5.41 15.39
CA GLU A 194 -16.10 5.37 16.54
C GLU A 194 -16.83 6.67 16.87
N GLY A 195 -16.44 7.81 16.27
CA GLY A 195 -16.94 9.13 16.67
C GLY A 195 -16.54 9.50 18.11
N VAL A 196 -15.40 8.97 18.58
CA VAL A 196 -14.91 9.15 19.95
C VAL A 196 -14.06 10.40 20.10
N PHE A 197 -13.47 10.88 19.00
CA PHE A 197 -12.73 12.12 18.96
C PHE A 197 -13.70 13.29 18.69
N ASP A 198 -13.54 14.40 19.40
CA ASP A 198 -14.26 15.65 19.07
C ASP A 198 -13.90 16.08 17.63
N ASP A 199 -14.80 16.79 16.94
CA ASP A 199 -14.62 17.30 15.56
C ASP A 199 -13.32 18.10 15.35
N ASP A 200 -12.66 18.51 16.44
CA ASP A 200 -11.43 19.32 16.47
C ASP A 200 -10.13 18.49 16.61
N VAL A 201 -10.22 17.16 16.71
CA VAL A 201 -9.04 16.29 16.73
C VAL A 201 -8.58 16.03 15.29
N THR A 202 -7.81 16.99 14.78
CA THR A 202 -6.92 16.74 13.63
C THR A 202 -5.87 15.75 14.09
N VAL A 203 -5.97 14.49 13.67
CA VAL A 203 -4.89 13.54 13.92
C VAL A 203 -3.80 13.83 12.89
N GLY A 204 -2.86 14.68 13.30
CA GLY A 204 -1.87 15.35 12.45
C GLY A 204 -0.95 14.44 11.65
N TYR A 205 -1.41 13.97 10.49
CA TYR A 205 -0.64 13.17 9.53
C TYR A 205 -0.54 13.80 8.13
N GLY A 206 -1.00 15.04 7.94
CA GLY A 206 -0.77 15.81 6.70
C GLY A 206 -1.72 15.50 5.51
N VAL A 207 -2.13 14.23 5.28
CA VAL A 207 -3.19 13.87 4.32
C VAL A 207 -4.38 13.30 5.05
N GLU A 208 -5.56 13.77 4.68
CA GLU A 208 -6.79 13.13 5.06
C GLU A 208 -7.69 12.98 3.82
N PRO A 209 -8.26 11.79 3.55
CA PRO A 209 -9.18 11.63 2.44
C PRO A 209 -10.39 12.56 2.60
N PHE A 210 -10.91 13.03 1.48
CA PHE A 210 -12.08 13.90 1.47
C PHE A 210 -12.94 13.63 0.25
N VAL A 211 -14.19 14.06 0.33
CA VAL A 211 -15.15 13.94 -0.78
C VAL A 211 -14.74 14.85 -1.94
N ILE A 212 -14.72 14.26 -3.13
CA ILE A 212 -14.42 14.88 -4.41
C ILE A 212 -15.70 14.87 -5.26
N ASN A 213 -16.27 16.03 -5.48
CA ASN A 213 -17.54 16.20 -6.21
C ASN A 213 -17.54 17.34 -7.23
N ASN A 214 -16.43 18.05 -7.35
CA ASN A 214 -16.25 19.14 -8.30
C ASN A 214 -14.78 19.30 -8.69
N ARG A 215 -14.51 20.13 -9.70
CA ARG A 215 -13.15 20.33 -10.20
C ARG A 215 -12.19 20.86 -9.14
N ALA A 216 -12.63 21.78 -8.29
CA ALA A 216 -11.77 22.36 -7.26
C ALA A 216 -11.32 21.29 -6.25
N SER A 217 -12.24 20.43 -5.79
CA SER A 217 -11.90 19.30 -4.91
C SER A 217 -11.00 18.27 -5.60
N ALA A 218 -11.20 18.00 -6.89
CA ALA A 218 -10.37 17.06 -7.64
C ALA A 218 -8.94 17.59 -7.84
N LEU A 219 -8.79 18.86 -8.19
CA LEU A 219 -7.50 19.52 -8.32
C LEU A 219 -6.78 19.59 -6.97
N ARG A 220 -7.50 19.87 -5.87
CA ARG A 220 -6.93 19.82 -4.52
C ARG A 220 -6.38 18.44 -4.18
N ALA A 221 -7.05 17.36 -4.60
CA ALA A 221 -6.56 16.00 -4.35
C ALA A 221 -5.27 15.73 -5.14
N VAL A 222 -5.22 16.15 -6.40
CA VAL A 222 -4.01 16.04 -7.23
C VAL A 222 -2.86 16.86 -6.65
N ASP A 223 -3.13 18.11 -6.23
CA ASP A 223 -2.13 18.99 -5.61
C ASP A 223 -1.57 18.35 -4.34
N LEU A 224 -2.43 17.88 -3.43
CA LEU A 224 -2.00 17.27 -2.17
C LEU A 224 -1.09 16.06 -2.39
N ILE A 225 -1.41 15.18 -3.33
CA ILE A 225 -0.60 13.99 -3.62
C ILE A 225 0.78 14.40 -4.19
N VAL A 226 0.80 15.33 -5.15
CA VAL A 226 2.05 15.80 -5.78
C VAL A 226 2.93 16.55 -4.78
N GLU A 227 2.35 17.44 -3.96
CA GLU A 227 3.06 18.20 -2.94
C GLU A 227 3.70 17.28 -1.90
N GLN A 228 3.02 16.21 -1.48
CA GLN A 228 3.61 15.28 -0.53
C GLN A 228 4.70 14.39 -1.11
N GLY A 229 4.54 13.89 -2.33
CA GLY A 229 5.57 13.10 -3.01
C GLY A 229 6.80 13.93 -3.34
N GLU A 230 6.63 14.92 -4.22
CA GLU A 230 7.73 15.70 -4.80
C GLU A 230 8.15 16.90 -3.92
N GLY A 231 7.23 17.49 -3.17
CA GLY A 231 7.38 18.83 -2.58
C GLY A 231 6.97 19.93 -3.57
N ALA A 232 6.24 20.95 -3.09
CA ALA A 232 5.83 22.08 -3.92
C ALA A 232 7.02 22.92 -4.43
N THR A 233 8.13 22.91 -3.68
CA THR A 233 9.42 23.56 -3.97
C THR A 233 10.57 22.78 -3.34
N GLU A 234 11.82 23.04 -3.74
CA GLU A 234 13.03 22.40 -3.15
C GLU A 234 13.14 22.62 -1.61
N ASP A 235 12.41 23.58 -1.05
CA ASP A 235 12.49 24.01 0.35
C ASP A 235 11.43 23.38 1.28
N GLU A 236 10.56 22.49 0.79
CA GLU A 236 9.54 21.85 1.63
C GLU A 236 10.16 20.68 2.41
N GLU A 237 10.56 20.94 3.67
CA GLU A 237 11.34 20.01 4.51
C GLU A 237 10.68 18.63 4.70
N ASP A 238 9.38 18.48 4.47
CA ASP A 238 8.63 17.27 4.83
C ASP A 238 8.10 16.41 3.66
N SER A 239 8.49 16.68 2.39
CA SER A 239 8.12 15.81 1.26
C SER A 239 8.78 14.42 1.30
N HIS A 240 8.23 13.45 0.57
CA HIS A 240 8.78 12.09 0.47
C HIS A 240 10.22 12.13 -0.03
N TYR A 241 10.48 12.86 -1.11
CA TYR A 241 11.81 13.03 -1.69
C TYR A 241 12.82 13.57 -0.67
N ASN A 242 12.47 14.63 0.06
CA ASN A 242 13.36 15.26 1.03
C ASN A 242 13.62 14.37 2.26
N ARG A 243 12.62 13.62 2.73
CA ARG A 243 12.79 12.60 3.78
C ARG A 243 13.76 11.50 3.34
N LEU A 244 13.60 10.99 2.11
CA LEU A 244 14.49 9.96 1.57
C LEU A 244 15.92 10.49 1.36
N LEU A 245 16.09 11.74 0.93
CA LEU A 245 17.41 12.39 0.83
C LEU A 245 18.10 12.49 2.19
N ARG A 246 17.36 12.81 3.27
CA ARG A 246 17.92 12.81 4.63
C ARG A 246 18.41 11.43 5.03
N ILE A 247 17.58 10.40 4.81
CA ILE A 247 17.96 9.00 5.09
C ILE A 247 19.23 8.64 4.29
N LYS A 248 19.31 9.05 3.01
CA LYS A 248 20.48 8.78 2.15
C LYS A 248 21.75 9.46 2.66
N ALA A 249 21.66 10.71 3.07
CA ALA A 249 22.79 11.44 3.64
C ALA A 249 23.30 10.78 4.93
N GLN A 250 22.39 10.41 5.84
CA GLN A 250 22.75 9.73 7.08
C GLN A 250 23.32 8.32 6.83
N LEU A 251 22.72 7.55 5.91
CA LEU A 251 23.23 6.24 5.49
C LEU A 251 24.65 6.34 4.93
N THR A 252 24.91 7.35 4.08
CA THR A 252 26.24 7.58 3.50
C THR A 252 27.26 7.87 4.58
N ALA A 253 26.93 8.75 5.53
CA ALA A 253 27.82 9.10 6.64
C ALA A 253 28.16 7.89 7.53
N GLU A 254 27.17 7.05 7.86
CA GLU A 254 27.38 5.83 8.66
C GLU A 254 28.24 4.79 7.91
N VAL A 255 28.04 4.63 6.60
CA VAL A 255 28.87 3.72 5.77
C VAL A 255 30.31 4.21 5.70
N GLU A 256 30.53 5.52 5.55
CA GLU A 256 31.86 6.13 5.58
C GLU A 256 32.54 5.97 6.95
N GLU A 257 31.80 6.15 8.04
CA GLU A 257 32.28 5.94 9.41
C GLU A 257 32.65 4.47 9.66
N ALA A 258 31.80 3.54 9.25
CA ALA A 258 32.05 2.11 9.34
C ALA A 258 33.33 1.71 8.60
N THR A 259 33.51 2.26 7.39
CA THR A 259 34.72 2.06 6.59
C THR A 259 35.97 2.60 7.28
N ARG A 260 35.89 3.79 7.89
CA ARG A 260 37.03 4.44 8.54
C ARG A 260 37.41 3.81 9.88
N SER A 261 36.41 3.40 10.66
CA SER A 261 36.59 2.82 12.00
C SER A 261 36.82 1.31 11.98
N GLY A 262 36.47 0.62 10.88
CA GLY A 262 36.49 -0.83 10.77
C GLY A 262 35.38 -1.52 11.59
N ARG A 263 34.40 -0.77 12.10
CA ARG A 263 33.23 -1.31 12.79
C ARG A 263 32.13 -1.63 11.77
N PRO A 264 31.45 -2.79 11.87
CA PRO A 264 30.38 -3.12 10.94
C PRO A 264 29.17 -2.20 11.15
N PHE A 265 28.56 -1.78 10.05
CA PHE A 265 27.27 -1.09 10.02
C PHE A 265 26.33 -1.82 9.07
N GLU A 266 25.35 -2.51 9.63
CA GLU A 266 24.41 -3.37 8.91
C GLU A 266 22.98 -3.02 9.36
N PRO A 267 22.35 -1.99 8.79
CA PRO A 267 21.06 -1.47 9.28
C PRO A 267 19.87 -2.39 8.96
N ALA A 268 19.99 -3.26 7.97
CA ALA A 268 18.93 -4.17 7.54
C ALA A 268 19.27 -5.64 7.82
N ARG A 269 18.23 -6.44 8.00
CA ARG A 269 18.31 -7.90 7.99
C ARG A 269 18.53 -8.39 6.55
N PRO A 270 19.22 -9.53 6.35
CA PRO A 270 19.48 -10.13 5.05
C PRO A 270 18.23 -10.83 4.49
N MET A 271 17.18 -10.04 4.25
CA MET A 271 15.90 -10.48 3.74
C MET A 271 16.00 -10.80 2.24
N LEU A 272 15.25 -11.80 1.77
CA LEU A 272 15.19 -12.15 0.34
C LEU A 272 14.71 -11.00 -0.55
N ASP A 273 15.20 -10.92 -1.78
CA ASP A 273 14.54 -10.09 -2.79
C ASP A 273 13.35 -10.84 -3.40
N ASN A 274 12.24 -10.12 -3.60
CA ASN A 274 11.02 -10.61 -4.24
C ASN A 274 10.59 -12.00 -3.75
N PRO A 275 10.34 -12.18 -2.44
CA PRO A 275 10.02 -13.50 -1.90
C PRO A 275 8.67 -13.99 -2.43
N VAL A 276 8.60 -15.27 -2.80
CA VAL A 276 7.36 -15.92 -3.23
C VAL A 276 7.18 -17.27 -2.57
N VAL A 277 5.92 -17.68 -2.41
CA VAL A 277 5.61 -19.04 -1.93
C VAL A 277 5.63 -20.06 -3.06
N ARG A 278 5.41 -19.64 -4.31
CA ARG A 278 5.44 -20.49 -5.52
C ARG A 278 5.89 -19.65 -6.71
N LEU A 279 6.69 -20.23 -7.62
CA LEU A 279 7.06 -19.54 -8.85
C LEU A 279 5.87 -19.51 -9.81
N ALA A 280 5.44 -18.31 -10.19
CA ALA A 280 4.60 -18.08 -11.35
C ALA A 280 5.45 -18.03 -12.63
N ALA A 281 4.83 -18.20 -13.80
CA ALA A 281 5.54 -18.23 -15.08
C ALA A 281 6.14 -16.86 -15.46
N ASP A 282 5.57 -15.79 -14.93
CA ASP A 282 5.91 -14.38 -15.11
C ASP A 282 6.69 -13.78 -13.94
N ALA A 283 7.06 -14.57 -12.93
CA ALA A 283 7.80 -14.14 -11.75
C ALA A 283 9.33 -14.19 -11.94
N GLU A 284 9.83 -13.64 -13.05
CA GLU A 284 11.28 -13.56 -13.30
C GLU A 284 11.96 -12.67 -12.23
N GLY A 285 13.00 -13.17 -11.56
CA GLY A 285 13.65 -12.44 -10.46
C GLY A 285 13.02 -12.65 -9.08
N ALA A 286 11.99 -13.50 -8.96
CA ALA A 286 11.41 -13.89 -7.67
C ALA A 286 12.20 -15.00 -6.97
N THR A 287 12.27 -14.95 -5.63
CA THR A 287 12.97 -15.94 -4.81
C THR A 287 12.02 -16.79 -3.98
N VAL A 288 12.06 -18.11 -4.14
CA VAL A 288 11.16 -19.02 -3.41
C VAL A 288 11.58 -19.18 -1.95
N ILE A 289 10.65 -18.94 -1.03
CA ILE A 289 10.80 -19.33 0.39
C ILE A 289 10.70 -20.85 0.49
N ARG A 290 11.78 -21.49 0.96
CA ARG A 290 11.91 -22.95 1.04
C ARG A 290 11.74 -23.50 2.44
N GLU A 291 12.02 -22.69 3.46
CA GLU A 291 11.93 -23.17 4.83
C GLU A 291 10.47 -23.30 5.29
N PRO A 292 10.02 -24.46 5.81
CA PRO A 292 8.59 -24.72 6.05
C PRO A 292 7.89 -23.70 6.94
N LEU A 293 8.52 -23.28 8.04
CA LEU A 293 7.91 -22.35 8.99
C LEU A 293 7.77 -20.93 8.40
N ALA A 294 8.78 -20.46 7.67
CA ALA A 294 8.73 -19.18 6.97
C ALA A 294 7.73 -19.21 5.81
N ARG A 295 7.65 -20.33 5.10
CA ARG A 295 6.67 -20.54 4.02
C ARG A 295 5.24 -20.53 4.56
N GLU A 296 4.97 -21.19 5.68
CA GLU A 296 3.65 -21.14 6.34
C GLU A 296 3.27 -19.71 6.74
N ALA A 297 4.22 -18.96 7.31
CA ALA A 297 4.03 -17.55 7.65
C ALA A 297 3.72 -16.69 6.41
N ALA A 298 4.42 -16.90 5.31
CA ALA A 298 4.22 -16.18 4.05
C ALA A 298 2.86 -16.50 3.41
N GLU A 299 2.46 -17.78 3.39
CA GLU A 299 1.13 -18.18 2.91
C GLU A 299 0.02 -17.60 3.80
N LEU A 300 0.23 -17.49 5.12
CA LEU A 300 -0.69 -16.85 6.04
C LEU A 300 -0.79 -15.34 5.74
N PHE A 301 0.36 -14.69 5.53
CA PHE A 301 0.46 -13.27 5.20
C PHE A 301 -0.33 -12.93 3.94
N ASP A 302 -0.09 -13.64 2.84
CA ASP A 302 -0.78 -13.37 1.57
C ASP A 302 -2.30 -13.57 1.67
N ALA A 303 -2.75 -14.52 2.48
CA ALA A 303 -4.17 -14.76 2.71
C ALA A 303 -4.84 -13.60 3.47
N GLY A 304 -4.20 -13.10 4.52
CA GLY A 304 -4.72 -11.95 5.27
C GLY A 304 -4.60 -10.64 4.50
N TYR A 305 -3.51 -10.44 3.75
CA TYR A 305 -3.37 -9.29 2.85
C TYR A 305 -4.41 -9.31 1.72
N SER A 306 -4.65 -10.47 1.09
CA SER A 306 -5.70 -10.61 0.09
C SER A 306 -7.10 -10.35 0.67
N LEU A 307 -7.37 -10.78 1.90
CA LEU A 307 -8.61 -10.47 2.60
C LEU A 307 -8.75 -8.97 2.87
N LEU A 308 -7.68 -8.32 3.36
CA LEU A 308 -7.64 -6.87 3.57
C LEU A 308 -8.03 -6.13 2.27
N VAL A 309 -7.36 -6.43 1.16
CA VAL A 309 -7.65 -5.77 -0.12
C VAL A 309 -9.06 -6.07 -0.62
N LEU A 310 -9.59 -7.29 -0.41
CA LEU A 310 -10.98 -7.61 -0.75
C LEU A 310 -12.00 -6.80 0.07
N MET A 311 -11.73 -6.61 1.36
CA MET A 311 -12.56 -5.79 2.24
C MET A 311 -12.51 -4.31 1.84
N LEU A 312 -11.33 -3.79 1.51
CA LEU A 312 -11.17 -2.44 0.95
C LEU A 312 -11.91 -2.28 -0.39
N LEU A 313 -11.82 -3.26 -1.27
CA LEU A 313 -12.52 -3.24 -2.56
C LEU A 313 -14.03 -3.12 -2.37
N ARG A 314 -14.59 -3.85 -1.38
CA ARG A 314 -16.01 -3.73 -1.02
C ARG A 314 -16.31 -2.38 -0.37
N PHE A 315 -15.46 -1.90 0.53
CA PHE A 315 -15.60 -0.62 1.21
C PHE A 315 -15.71 0.56 0.23
N TYR A 316 -14.82 0.61 -0.76
CA TYR A 316 -14.80 1.63 -1.82
C TYR A 316 -15.79 1.35 -2.97
N SER A 317 -16.51 0.23 -2.94
CA SER A 317 -17.55 -0.12 -3.92
C SER A 317 -18.94 -0.14 -3.29
N ARG A 318 -19.14 0.60 -2.19
CA ARG A 318 -20.41 0.66 -1.45
C ARG A 318 -21.59 0.99 -2.37
N VAL A 319 -22.63 0.17 -2.30
CA VAL A 319 -23.91 0.44 -2.97
C VAL A 319 -25.07 0.28 -1.99
N ASP A 320 -25.07 -0.83 -1.24
CA ASP A 320 -26.21 -1.30 -0.46
C ASP A 320 -25.88 -1.60 1.01
N GLU A 321 -24.63 -1.37 1.47
CA GLU A 321 -24.30 -1.41 2.90
C GLU A 321 -24.98 -0.27 3.67
N SER A 322 -25.63 -0.64 4.77
CA SER A 322 -25.99 0.30 5.83
C SER A 322 -24.73 0.93 6.47
N PRO A 323 -24.84 2.10 7.11
CA PRO A 323 -23.72 2.70 7.82
C PRO A 323 -23.06 1.77 8.85
N ALA A 324 -23.84 0.94 9.54
CA ALA A 324 -23.33 -0.01 10.52
C ALA A 324 -22.54 -1.18 9.88
N GLU A 325 -22.99 -1.67 8.72
CA GLU A 325 -22.26 -2.69 7.95
C GLU A 325 -20.95 -2.14 7.39
N GLN A 326 -20.96 -0.89 6.92
CA GLN A 326 -19.78 -0.21 6.38
C GLN A 326 -18.73 0.03 7.47
N LYS A 327 -19.16 0.49 8.65
CA LYS A 327 -18.32 0.65 9.85
C LYS A 327 -17.71 -0.67 10.32
N ARG A 328 -18.40 -1.80 10.18
CA ARG A 328 -17.84 -3.12 10.49
C ARG A 328 -16.70 -3.52 9.54
N ILE A 329 -16.84 -3.27 8.24
CA ILE A 329 -15.77 -3.53 7.26
C ILE A 329 -14.54 -2.68 7.61
N GLN A 330 -14.75 -1.39 7.85
CA GLN A 330 -13.73 -0.43 8.28
C GLN A 330 -12.97 -0.85 9.54
N ARG A 331 -13.70 -1.20 10.61
CA ARG A 331 -13.19 -1.69 11.91
C ARG A 331 -12.42 -3.01 11.86
N ILE A 332 -12.31 -3.63 10.69
CA ILE A 332 -11.45 -4.79 10.48
C ILE A 332 -10.33 -4.44 9.52
N ALA A 333 -10.67 -3.82 8.38
CA ALA A 333 -9.72 -3.51 7.31
C ALA A 333 -8.67 -2.48 7.75
N PHE A 334 -9.08 -1.34 8.28
CA PHE A 334 -8.15 -0.22 8.56
C PHE A 334 -7.38 -0.50 9.85
N PHE A 335 -8.13 -0.90 10.88
CA PHE A 335 -7.62 -1.42 12.13
C PHE A 335 -8.55 -2.55 12.53
N PRO A 336 -8.08 -3.78 12.84
CA PRO A 336 -6.69 -4.13 13.16
C PRO A 336 -5.93 -4.96 12.10
N LEU A 337 -6.46 -5.27 10.90
CA LEU A 337 -5.73 -6.07 9.90
C LEU A 337 -4.38 -5.45 9.51
N MET A 338 -4.31 -4.15 9.29
CA MET A 338 -3.05 -3.48 8.93
C MET A 338 -2.02 -3.50 10.07
N THR A 339 -2.41 -3.12 11.29
CA THR A 339 -1.47 -2.88 12.39
C THR A 339 -1.21 -4.08 13.30
N MET A 340 -2.17 -5.01 13.43
CA MET A 340 -2.07 -6.17 14.32
C MET A 340 -1.91 -7.49 13.57
N PHE A 341 -2.05 -7.50 12.24
CA PHE A 341 -1.80 -8.68 11.41
C PHE A 341 -0.67 -8.44 10.40
N THR A 342 -0.84 -7.52 9.45
CA THR A 342 0.12 -7.31 8.35
C THR A 342 1.50 -6.91 8.88
N ARG A 343 1.60 -5.85 9.69
CA ARG A 343 2.89 -5.43 10.25
C ARG A 343 3.55 -6.49 11.15
N PRO A 344 2.88 -7.06 12.17
CA PRO A 344 3.53 -8.06 13.03
C PRO A 344 4.00 -9.30 12.27
N LEU A 345 3.22 -9.80 11.31
CA LEU A 345 3.60 -10.97 10.53
C LEU A 345 4.72 -10.67 9.53
N GLY A 346 4.71 -9.48 8.92
CA GLY A 346 5.82 -9.00 8.08
C GLY A 346 7.14 -8.88 8.86
N GLU A 347 7.09 -8.36 10.09
CA GLU A 347 8.26 -8.31 10.99
C GLU A 347 8.68 -9.70 11.51
N ILE A 348 7.76 -10.64 11.72
CA ILE A 348 8.11 -12.03 12.06
C ILE A 348 8.85 -12.67 10.88
N LEU A 349 8.33 -12.52 9.66
CA LEU A 349 8.92 -13.06 8.44
C LEU A 349 10.37 -12.59 8.26
N SER A 350 10.65 -11.30 8.49
CA SER A 350 12.00 -10.73 8.36
C SER A 350 13.05 -11.31 9.31
N GLU A 351 12.63 -12.10 10.30
CA GLU A 351 13.49 -12.78 11.27
C GLU A 351 13.47 -14.33 11.15
N LEU A 352 12.62 -14.89 10.29
CA LEU A 352 12.58 -16.34 10.03
C LEU A 352 13.54 -16.72 8.90
N PRO A 353 14.32 -17.82 9.01
CA PRO A 353 15.13 -18.32 7.92
C PRO A 353 14.29 -18.60 6.66
N ALA A 354 14.73 -18.10 5.51
CA ALA A 354 14.04 -18.30 4.24
C ALA A 354 14.36 -19.65 3.59
N LEU A 355 15.59 -20.15 3.79
CA LEU A 355 16.15 -21.28 3.06
C LEU A 355 16.56 -22.39 4.04
N THR A 356 16.11 -23.62 3.76
CA THR A 356 16.46 -24.79 4.57
C THR A 356 17.98 -24.97 4.63
N GLY A 357 18.52 -25.06 5.84
CA GLY A 357 19.96 -25.22 6.08
C GLY A 357 20.78 -23.93 5.96
N ASN A 358 20.17 -22.79 5.68
CA ASN A 358 20.83 -21.48 5.68
C ASN A 358 20.09 -20.48 6.60
N PRO A 359 20.48 -20.37 7.88
CA PRO A 359 19.85 -19.45 8.82
C PRO A 359 20.23 -17.98 8.59
N SER A 360 21.20 -17.68 7.71
CA SER A 360 21.70 -16.32 7.51
C SER A 360 20.87 -15.49 6.54
N VAL A 361 19.93 -16.10 5.81
CA VAL A 361 19.04 -15.41 4.88
C VAL A 361 17.63 -15.52 5.41
N THR A 362 16.96 -14.38 5.61
CA THR A 362 15.62 -14.35 6.18
C THR A 362 14.54 -14.18 5.11
N ALA A 363 13.32 -14.59 5.43
CA ALA A 363 12.16 -14.44 4.56
C ALA A 363 11.62 -13.01 4.63
N GLY A 364 10.72 -12.66 3.73
CA GLY A 364 9.94 -11.43 3.80
C GLY A 364 8.51 -11.66 3.32
N PRO A 365 7.59 -10.71 3.56
CA PRO A 365 6.22 -10.80 3.07
C PRO A 365 6.15 -10.75 1.53
N PRO A 366 5.52 -11.74 0.87
CA PRO A 366 5.40 -11.76 -0.60
C PRO A 366 4.46 -10.68 -1.15
N PHE A 367 3.42 -10.32 -0.40
CA PHE A 367 2.31 -9.48 -0.89
C PHE A 367 1.67 -10.01 -2.18
N GLU A 368 1.63 -11.33 -2.36
CA GLU A 368 1.09 -11.93 -3.57
C GLU A 368 -0.44 -11.93 -3.54
N PHE A 369 -1.06 -11.45 -4.62
CA PHE A 369 -2.47 -11.72 -4.86
C PHE A 369 -2.64 -13.14 -5.38
N GLN A 370 -3.45 -13.91 -4.67
CA GLN A 370 -3.97 -15.16 -5.21
C GLN A 370 -5.05 -14.88 -6.26
N ARG A 371 -5.22 -15.82 -7.20
CA ARG A 371 -6.30 -15.75 -8.19
C ARG A 371 -7.66 -15.60 -7.48
N GLY A 372 -8.53 -14.75 -8.03
CA GLY A 372 -9.89 -14.56 -7.51
C GLY A 372 -10.05 -13.40 -6.54
N LEU A 373 -9.08 -12.49 -6.43
CA LEU A 373 -9.31 -11.17 -5.83
C LEU A 373 -10.17 -10.31 -6.78
N ALA A 374 -11.48 -10.36 -6.57
CA ALA A 374 -12.46 -9.62 -7.36
C ALA A 374 -13.63 -9.17 -6.47
N LEU A 375 -14.31 -8.09 -6.85
CA LEU A 375 -15.47 -7.58 -6.13
C LEU A 375 -16.56 -8.66 -6.09
N ILE A 376 -17.13 -8.86 -4.91
CA ILE A 376 -18.35 -9.66 -4.71
C ILE A 376 -19.52 -8.67 -4.67
N PRO A 377 -20.41 -8.64 -5.68
CA PRO A 377 -21.45 -7.61 -5.78
C PRO A 377 -22.56 -7.74 -4.73
N GLU A 378 -22.95 -8.97 -4.38
CA GLU A 378 -24.04 -9.20 -3.44
C GLU A 378 -23.56 -9.02 -2.00
N ARG A 379 -24.10 -8.01 -1.28
CA ARG A 379 -23.73 -7.67 0.10
C ARG A 379 -23.68 -8.89 1.02
N ASP A 380 -24.77 -9.66 1.09
CA ASP A 380 -24.85 -10.80 2.01
C ASP A 380 -23.83 -11.89 1.68
N VAL A 381 -23.50 -12.06 0.40
CA VAL A 381 -22.47 -13.01 -0.05
C VAL A 381 -21.08 -12.49 0.33
N ALA A 382 -20.81 -11.20 0.11
CA ALA A 382 -19.53 -10.58 0.46
C ALA A 382 -19.26 -10.69 1.97
N HIS A 383 -20.24 -10.34 2.80
CA HIS A 383 -20.15 -10.43 4.27
C HIS A 383 -19.94 -11.87 4.73
N ARG A 384 -20.65 -12.83 4.15
CA ARG A 384 -20.43 -14.25 4.45
C ARG A 384 -19.02 -14.70 4.09
N VAL A 385 -18.51 -14.31 2.92
CA VAL A 385 -17.13 -14.64 2.50
C VAL A 385 -16.10 -14.00 3.43
N PHE A 386 -16.32 -12.77 3.90
CA PHE A 386 -15.46 -12.14 4.91
C PHE A 386 -15.44 -12.93 6.21
N ALA A 387 -16.60 -13.33 6.74
CA ALA A 387 -16.68 -14.14 7.94
C ALA A 387 -15.97 -15.50 7.78
N GLU A 388 -16.19 -16.20 6.66
CA GLU A 388 -15.54 -17.48 6.37
C GLU A 388 -14.01 -17.34 6.25
N ARG A 389 -13.51 -16.30 5.58
CA ARG A 389 -12.07 -16.04 5.45
C ARG A 389 -11.43 -15.59 6.76
N LEU A 390 -12.11 -14.80 7.58
CA LEU A 390 -11.63 -14.43 8.93
C LEU A 390 -11.52 -15.67 9.83
N ALA A 391 -12.49 -16.59 9.75
CA ALA A 391 -12.46 -17.84 10.50
C ALA A 391 -11.30 -18.76 10.05
N ASP A 392 -11.07 -18.89 8.75
CA ASP A 392 -9.90 -19.62 8.22
C ASP A 392 -8.59 -18.97 8.69
N LEU A 393 -8.49 -17.64 8.58
CA LEU A 393 -7.30 -16.89 8.99
C LEU A 393 -7.01 -17.08 10.48
N ALA A 394 -8.02 -17.04 11.34
CA ALA A 394 -7.88 -17.30 12.77
C ALA A 394 -7.37 -18.72 13.04
N GLY A 395 -7.95 -19.73 12.37
CA GLY A 395 -7.51 -21.12 12.51
C GLY A 395 -6.07 -21.34 12.03
N ARG A 396 -5.67 -20.69 10.94
CA ARG A 396 -4.29 -20.74 10.41
C ARG A 396 -3.30 -20.01 11.32
N ALA A 397 -3.66 -18.83 11.82
CA ALA A 397 -2.82 -18.07 12.75
C ALA A 397 -2.59 -18.83 14.07
N ARG A 398 -3.60 -19.52 14.59
CA ARG A 398 -3.47 -20.40 15.76
C ARG A 398 -2.47 -21.54 15.52
N ARG A 399 -2.62 -22.27 14.41
CA ARG A 399 -1.69 -23.35 14.03
C ARG A 399 -0.26 -22.85 13.85
N PHE A 400 -0.09 -21.71 13.17
CA PHE A 400 1.21 -21.09 13.01
C PHE A 400 1.85 -20.73 14.37
N ALA A 401 1.09 -20.17 15.30
CA ALA A 401 1.57 -19.89 16.65
C ALA A 401 1.99 -21.17 17.40
N ASP A 402 1.26 -22.26 17.26
CA ASP A 402 1.61 -23.57 17.85
C ASP A 402 2.92 -24.13 17.26
N HIS A 403 3.10 -24.03 15.94
CA HIS A 403 4.34 -24.42 15.28
C HIS A 403 5.52 -23.54 15.68
N MET A 404 5.33 -22.22 15.81
CA MET A 404 6.33 -21.28 16.34
C MET A 404 6.75 -21.66 17.77
N ASN A 405 5.80 -22.10 18.60
CA ASN A 405 6.08 -22.54 19.96
C ASN A 405 6.93 -23.82 20.04
N ALA A 406 6.73 -24.74 19.10
CA ALA A 406 7.51 -25.96 18.98
C ALA A 406 8.87 -25.77 18.29
N ALA A 407 9.01 -24.72 17.46
CA ALA A 407 10.22 -24.44 16.69
C ALA A 407 11.35 -23.84 17.55
N PRO A 408 12.63 -24.00 17.13
CA PRO A 408 13.78 -23.39 17.80
C PRO A 408 13.93 -21.89 17.46
N VAL A 409 12.85 -21.12 17.58
CA VAL A 409 12.82 -19.66 17.34
C VAL A 409 12.92 -18.88 18.66
N PRO A 410 13.42 -17.62 18.64
CA PRO A 410 13.50 -16.77 19.84
C PRO A 410 12.16 -16.63 20.58
N PRO A 411 12.13 -16.64 21.94
CA PRO A 411 10.88 -16.53 22.72
C PRO A 411 10.02 -15.31 22.36
N ARG A 412 10.65 -14.19 22.01
CA ARG A 412 9.94 -12.97 21.57
C ARG A 412 9.12 -13.17 20.30
N LEU A 413 9.60 -13.98 19.34
CA LEU A 413 8.87 -14.25 18.10
C LEU A 413 7.67 -15.18 18.37
N ARG A 414 7.84 -16.14 19.28
CA ARG A 414 6.73 -16.99 19.76
C ARG A 414 5.62 -16.16 20.38
N HIS A 415 5.99 -15.25 21.29
CA HIS A 415 5.03 -14.37 21.95
C HIS A 415 4.30 -13.45 20.96
N ARG A 416 5.02 -12.87 19.98
CA ARG A 416 4.40 -12.06 18.92
C ARG A 416 3.41 -12.87 18.07
N ALA A 417 3.76 -14.10 17.68
CA ALA A 417 2.88 -14.98 16.93
C ALA A 417 1.61 -15.34 17.72
N GLU A 418 1.73 -15.59 19.03
CA GLU A 418 0.59 -15.86 19.90
C GLU A 418 -0.36 -14.67 20.04
N LEU A 419 0.18 -13.45 20.20
CA LEU A 419 -0.61 -12.22 20.26
C LEU A 419 -1.35 -11.97 18.95
N MET A 420 -0.63 -12.06 17.82
CA MET A 420 -1.22 -11.95 16.49
C MET A 420 -2.37 -12.95 16.30
N ALA A 421 -2.18 -14.22 16.68
CA ALA A 421 -3.24 -15.23 16.58
C ALA A 421 -4.47 -14.89 17.43
N LYS A 422 -4.29 -14.37 18.65
CA LYS A 422 -5.38 -13.91 19.52
C LYS A 422 -6.11 -12.70 18.93
N ASP A 423 -5.40 -11.80 18.27
CA ASP A 423 -5.99 -10.62 17.64
C ASP A 423 -6.82 -11.00 16.40
N VAL A 424 -6.34 -11.93 15.57
CA VAL A 424 -7.14 -12.45 14.44
C VAL A 424 -8.40 -13.18 14.92
N GLU A 425 -8.32 -13.96 16.00
CA GLU A 425 -9.51 -14.56 16.61
C GLU A 425 -10.50 -13.51 17.12
N ARG A 426 -10.01 -12.40 17.67
CA ARG A 426 -10.85 -11.28 18.10
C ARG A 426 -11.54 -10.62 16.91
N MET A 427 -10.81 -10.37 15.82
CA MET A 427 -11.35 -9.84 14.56
C MET A 427 -12.48 -10.72 14.03
N CYS A 428 -12.26 -12.05 14.00
CA CYS A 428 -13.26 -13.00 13.54
C CYS A 428 -14.53 -12.96 14.39
N ARG A 429 -14.40 -12.95 15.73
CA ARG A 429 -15.55 -12.89 16.63
C ARG A 429 -16.31 -11.58 16.50
N SER A 430 -15.61 -10.43 16.54
CA SER A 430 -16.26 -9.12 16.44
C SER A 430 -17.01 -8.96 15.13
N PHE A 431 -16.44 -9.44 14.01
CA PHE A 431 -17.10 -9.37 12.71
C PHE A 431 -18.38 -10.21 12.65
N VAL A 432 -18.45 -11.36 13.34
CA VAL A 432 -19.64 -12.23 13.36
C VAL A 432 -20.67 -11.77 14.39
N GLU A 433 -20.25 -11.37 15.60
CA GLU A 433 -21.13 -10.91 16.67
C GLU A 433 -21.90 -9.66 16.26
N ASP A 434 -21.20 -8.70 15.66
CA ASP A 434 -21.85 -7.50 15.13
C ASP A 434 -22.92 -7.92 14.07
N GLU A 435 -22.78 -9.05 13.36
CA GLU A 435 -23.63 -9.43 12.20
C GLU A 435 -24.98 -9.92 12.72
N ILE A 436 -24.92 -10.69 13.80
CA ILE A 436 -26.09 -11.15 14.54
C ILE A 436 -26.84 -9.95 15.14
N GLY A 437 -26.14 -8.91 15.60
CA GLY A 437 -26.74 -7.69 16.13
C GLY A 437 -27.44 -6.79 15.09
N ILE A 438 -27.21 -6.99 13.79
CA ILE A 438 -27.82 -6.21 12.69
C ILE A 438 -29.03 -6.92 12.07
N ARG A 439 -29.17 -8.24 12.23
CA ARG A 439 -30.35 -8.95 11.71
C ARG A 439 -31.59 -8.61 12.55
N PRO A 440 -32.68 -8.10 11.95
CA PRO A 440 -33.87 -7.61 12.67
C PRO A 440 -34.63 -8.69 13.41
#